data_AF-A0A946V9F6-F1
#
_entry.id   AF-A0A946V9F6-F1
#
_cell.length_a   1.000
_cell.length_b   1.000
_cell.length_c   1.000
_cell.angle_alpha   90.00
_cell.angle_beta   90.00
_cell.angle_gamma   90.00
#
_symmetry.space_group_name_H-M   'P 1'
#
loop_
_entity.id
_entity.type
_entity.pdbx_description
1 polymer ?
#
loop_
_entity_poly.entity_id
_entity_poly.type
_entity_poly.pdbx_seq_one_letter_code
_entity_poly.pdbx_strand_id
1 'polypeptide(L)'
;MVQKESITPRLLGYLGLLPFIVSSLLVWVPEYHHYAVQSLTIYAAVIVTFIGGVHWGLAMQASKTSSNHDDQYIRKQFIFSVIPSLVAWLAVVVAQQYSLIIIAICFVSFWYLEKTIFSKALENWYTTLRNHLTLVATLFIVIGWLGTQ
;
A
#
# COMPACT_ATOMS: atom_id res chain seq x y z
N MET A 1 -13.08 23.00 18.44
CA MET A 1 -13.65 21.67 18.74
C MET A 1 -12.55 20.65 18.46
N VAL A 2 -11.97 20.05 19.49
CA VAL A 2 -10.93 19.01 19.32
C VAL A 2 -11.64 17.77 18.81
N GLN A 3 -11.51 17.48 17.51
CA GLN A 3 -12.10 16.31 16.87
C GLN A 3 -11.50 15.07 17.54
N LYS A 4 -12.32 14.33 18.29
CA LYS A 4 -11.90 13.12 19.00
C LYS A 4 -11.39 12.13 17.96
N GLU A 5 -10.07 11.96 17.87
CA GLU A 5 -9.47 11.06 16.89
C GLU A 5 -10.05 9.65 17.11
N SER A 6 -10.75 9.15 16.09
CA SER A 6 -11.27 7.79 16.14
C SER A 6 -10.09 6.81 16.17
N ILE A 7 -10.04 5.95 17.18
CA ILE A 7 -8.98 4.94 17.35
C ILE A 7 -9.09 3.85 16.27
N THR A 8 -10.29 3.64 15.75
CA THR A 8 -10.65 2.58 14.80
C THR A 8 -9.77 2.53 13.55
N PRO A 9 -9.59 3.60 12.75
CA PRO A 9 -8.76 3.54 11.54
C PRO A 9 -7.29 3.19 11.83
N ARG A 10 -6.73 3.66 12.96
CA ARG A 10 -5.36 3.32 13.35
C ARG A 10 -5.25 1.84 13.71
N LEU A 11 -6.17 1.35 14.54
CA LEU A 11 -6.21 -0.05 14.94
C LEU A 11 -6.31 -0.97 13.72
N LEU A 12 -7.25 -0.70 12.81
CA LEU A 12 -7.41 -1.48 11.58
C LEU A 12 -6.16 -1.42 10.70
N GLY A 13 -5.54 -0.25 10.56
CA GLY A 13 -4.29 -0.10 9.81
C GLY A 13 -3.15 -0.96 10.36
N TYR A 14 -2.94 -0.94 11.69
CA TYR A 14 -1.91 -1.76 12.33
C TYR A 14 -2.22 -3.26 12.32
N LEU A 15 -3.48 -3.65 12.50
CA LEU A 15 -3.89 -5.06 12.35
C LEU A 15 -3.65 -5.57 10.92
N GLY A 16 -3.75 -4.70 9.92
CA GLY A 16 -3.37 -5.00 8.54
C GLY A 16 -1.89 -5.37 8.34
N LEU A 17 -1.01 -5.18 9.34
CA LEU A 17 0.39 -5.64 9.26
C LEU A 17 0.54 -7.12 9.62
N LEU A 18 -0.45 -7.73 10.28
CA LEU A 18 -0.33 -9.11 10.76
C LEU A 18 0.00 -10.11 9.65
N PRO A 19 -0.65 -10.10 8.48
CA PRO A 19 -0.33 -11.07 7.44
C PRO A 19 1.05 -10.85 6.83
N PHE A 20 1.57 -9.61 6.79
CA PHE A 20 2.96 -9.37 6.39
C PHE A 20 3.94 -10.03 7.36
N ILE A 21 3.74 -9.83 8.65
CA ILE A 21 4.61 -10.36 9.70
C ILE A 21 4.58 -11.89 9.69
N VAL A 22 3.39 -12.47 9.75
CA VAL A 22 3.20 -13.93 9.81
C VAL A 22 3.76 -14.61 8.56
N SER A 23 3.35 -14.16 7.37
CA SER A 23 3.80 -14.80 6.13
C SER A 23 5.31 -14.62 5.93
N SER A 24 5.88 -13.46 6.26
CA SER A 24 7.33 -13.23 6.17
C SER A 24 8.15 -14.15 7.07
N LEU A 25 7.71 -14.37 8.31
CA LEU A 25 8.39 -15.29 9.24
C LEU A 25 8.24 -16.75 8.79
N LEU A 26 7.07 -17.14 8.26
CA LEU A 26 6.81 -18.49 7.78
C LEU A 26 7.60 -18.85 6.51
N VAL A 27 8.11 -17.88 5.74
CA VAL A 27 9.00 -18.15 4.60
C VAL A 27 10.22 -18.96 5.03
N TRP A 28 10.71 -18.74 6.25
CA TRP A 28 11.91 -19.41 6.79
C TRP A 28 11.63 -20.83 7.31
N VAL A 29 10.37 -21.29 7.27
CA VAL A 29 9.98 -22.63 7.69
C VAL A 29 9.79 -23.50 6.44
N PRO A 30 10.62 -24.53 6.20
CA PRO A 30 10.60 -25.29 4.94
C PRO A 30 9.23 -25.88 4.57
N GLU A 31 8.46 -26.33 5.56
CA GLU A 31 7.11 -26.89 5.37
C GLU A 31 6.11 -25.87 4.81
N TYR A 32 6.26 -24.59 5.20
CA TYR A 32 5.32 -23.51 4.83
C TYR A 32 5.86 -22.58 3.76
N HIS A 33 7.13 -22.73 3.36
CA HIS A 33 7.86 -21.79 2.51
C HIS A 33 7.06 -21.33 1.27
N HIS A 34 6.59 -22.28 0.44
CA HIS A 34 5.88 -21.94 -0.79
C HIS A 34 4.58 -21.17 -0.54
N TYR A 35 3.76 -21.64 0.41
CA TYR A 35 2.49 -20.99 0.78
C TYR A 35 2.73 -19.63 1.43
N ALA A 36 3.79 -19.49 2.22
CA ALA A 36 4.15 -18.26 2.91
C ALA A 36 4.56 -17.17 1.91
N VAL A 37 5.41 -17.50 0.93
CA VAL A 37 5.82 -16.56 -0.13
C VAL A 37 4.63 -16.16 -0.99
N GLN A 38 3.78 -17.11 -1.38
CA GLN A 38 2.58 -16.82 -2.15
C GLN A 38 1.62 -15.91 -1.37
N SER A 39 1.36 -16.24 -0.10
CA SER A 39 0.52 -15.45 0.81
C SER A 39 1.05 -14.03 0.97
N LEU A 40 2.36 -13.88 1.24
CA LEU A 40 3.01 -12.58 1.38
C LEU A 40 2.87 -11.74 0.11
N THR A 41 3.12 -12.34 -1.05
CA THR A 41 3.05 -11.66 -2.36
C THR A 41 1.63 -11.19 -2.66
N ILE A 42 0.64 -12.08 -2.53
CA ILE A 42 -0.76 -11.77 -2.82
C ILE A 42 -1.29 -10.72 -1.84
N TYR A 43 -1.01 -10.87 -0.54
CA TYR A 43 -1.49 -9.92 0.45
C TYR A 43 -0.89 -8.53 0.24
N ALA A 44 0.41 -8.47 -0.09
CA ALA A 44 1.06 -7.20 -0.40
C ALA A 44 0.43 -6.53 -1.64
N ALA A 45 0.09 -7.30 -2.68
CA ALA A 45 -0.62 -6.80 -3.85
C ALA A 45 -2.03 -6.27 -3.52
N VAL A 46 -2.77 -6.96 -2.64
CA VAL A 46 -4.08 -6.52 -2.14
C VAL A 46 -3.98 -5.18 -1.44
N ILE A 47 -3.01 -5.02 -0.54
CA ILE A 47 -2.83 -3.78 0.21
C ILE A 47 -2.44 -2.62 -0.71
N VAL A 48 -1.51 -2.81 -1.64
CA VAL A 48 -1.16 -1.80 -2.66
C VAL A 48 -2.39 -1.35 -3.45
N THR A 49 -3.24 -2.28 -3.85
CA THR A 49 -4.48 -1.99 -4.57
C THR A 49 -5.46 -1.20 -3.70
N PHE A 50 -5.60 -1.57 -2.42
CA PHE A 50 -6.43 -0.84 -1.46
C PHE A 50 -5.99 0.61 -1.29
N ILE A 51 -4.67 0.85 -1.16
CA ILE A 51 -4.10 2.20 -1.07
C ILE A 51 -4.41 3.01 -2.34
N GLY A 52 -4.29 2.40 -3.52
CA GLY A 52 -4.72 3.02 -4.77
C GLY A 52 -6.20 3.45 -4.72
N GLY A 53 -7.08 2.55 -4.27
CA GLY A 53 -8.50 2.81 -4.12
C GLY A 53 -8.85 4.02 -3.24
N VAL A 54 -8.02 4.34 -2.23
CA VAL A 54 -8.21 5.56 -1.40
C VAL A 54 -8.16 6.82 -2.26
N HIS A 55 -7.23 6.90 -3.22
CA HIS A 55 -7.10 8.07 -4.12
C HIS A 55 -8.30 8.22 -5.04
N TRP A 56 -8.93 7.12 -5.46
CA TRP A 56 -10.19 7.19 -6.22
C TRP A 56 -11.30 7.83 -5.37
N GLY A 57 -11.42 7.43 -4.10
CA GLY A 57 -12.39 8.00 -3.17
C GLY A 57 -12.16 9.50 -2.90
N LEU A 58 -10.90 9.91 -2.73
CA LEU A 58 -10.53 11.32 -2.58
C LEU A 58 -10.86 12.14 -3.84
N ALA A 59 -10.58 11.58 -5.03
CA ALA A 59 -10.87 12.23 -6.31
C ALA A 59 -12.38 12.45 -6.49
N MET A 60 -13.20 11.46 -6.12
CA MET A 60 -14.68 11.57 -6.15
C MET A 60 -15.21 12.63 -5.18
N GLN A 61 -14.58 12.80 -4.02
CA GLN A 61 -14.98 13.84 -3.07
C GLN A 61 -14.58 15.23 -3.58
N ALA A 62 -13.36 15.36 -4.11
CA ALA A 62 -12.87 16.59 -4.72
C ALA A 62 -13.73 17.02 -5.92
N SER A 63 -14.11 16.08 -6.80
CA SER A 63 -14.93 16.38 -7.98
C SER A 63 -16.34 16.89 -7.66
N LYS A 64 -16.86 16.63 -6.45
CA LYS A 64 -18.17 17.16 -6.01
C LYS A 64 -18.09 18.59 -5.51
N THR A 65 -16.90 19.05 -5.11
CA THR A 65 -16.73 20.30 -4.35
C THR A 65 -15.92 21.34 -5.14
N SER A 66 -15.13 20.92 -6.13
CA SER A 66 -14.25 21.80 -6.90
C SER A 66 -14.94 22.52 -8.06
N SER A 67 -14.57 23.80 -8.24
CA SER A 67 -14.77 24.56 -9.49
C SER A 67 -13.78 24.11 -10.58
N ASN A 68 -14.11 24.32 -11.87
CA ASN A 68 -13.38 23.87 -13.08
C ASN A 68 -11.84 24.03 -13.12
N HIS A 69 -11.20 24.75 -12.19
CA HIS A 69 -9.75 24.95 -12.14
C HIS A 69 -8.96 23.78 -11.51
N ASP A 70 -9.61 22.80 -10.84
CA ASP A 70 -8.93 21.66 -10.20
C ASP A 70 -8.93 20.36 -11.02
N ASP A 71 -9.46 20.38 -12.25
CA ASP A 71 -9.66 19.18 -13.09
C ASP A 71 -8.38 18.36 -13.31
N GLN A 72 -7.23 19.01 -13.46
CA GLN A 72 -5.96 18.32 -13.66
C GLN A 72 -5.52 17.55 -12.40
N TYR A 73 -5.75 18.11 -11.21
CA TYR A 73 -5.37 17.47 -9.95
C TYR A 73 -6.22 16.23 -9.66
N ILE A 74 -7.53 16.34 -9.90
CA ILE A 74 -8.49 15.23 -9.75
C ILE A 74 -8.15 14.09 -10.73
N ARG A 75 -7.85 14.42 -12.00
CA ARG A 75 -7.41 13.42 -12.99
C ARG A 75 -6.14 12.67 -12.55
N LYS A 76 -5.17 13.38 -11.95
CA LYS A 76 -3.96 12.75 -11.43
C LYS A 76 -4.28 11.75 -10.31
N GLN A 77 -5.21 12.06 -9.41
CA GLN A 77 -5.63 11.10 -8.37
C GLN A 77 -6.30 9.85 -8.95
N PHE A 78 -7.17 9.99 -9.96
CA PHE A 78 -7.75 8.82 -10.63
C PHE A 78 -6.69 7.95 -11.30
N ILE A 79 -5.76 8.54 -12.04
CA ILE A 79 -4.66 7.78 -12.64
C ILE A 79 -3.84 7.08 -11.55
N PHE A 80 -3.49 7.81 -10.49
CA PHE A 80 -2.70 7.30 -9.38
C PHE A 80 -3.39 6.20 -8.59
N SER A 81 -4.72 6.14 -8.62
CA SER A 81 -5.47 5.06 -7.98
C SER A 81 -5.38 3.70 -8.70
N VAL A 82 -5.10 3.72 -10.01
CA VAL A 82 -5.10 2.51 -10.87
C VAL A 82 -3.70 1.98 -11.12
N ILE A 83 -2.68 2.83 -11.26
CA ILE A 83 -1.30 2.37 -11.49
C ILE A 83 -0.83 1.34 -10.43
N PRO A 84 -1.06 1.51 -9.12
CA PRO A 84 -0.58 0.56 -8.13
C PRO A 84 -1.20 -0.84 -8.30
N SER A 85 -2.48 -0.92 -8.65
CA SER A 85 -3.15 -2.22 -8.84
C SER A 85 -2.66 -2.94 -10.09
N LEU A 86 -2.36 -2.21 -11.17
CA LEU A 86 -1.75 -2.78 -12.38
C LEU A 86 -0.33 -3.28 -12.11
N VAL A 87 0.48 -2.50 -11.39
CA VAL A 87 1.85 -2.90 -11.00
C VAL A 87 1.81 -4.12 -10.08
N ALA A 88 0.89 -4.13 -9.11
CA ALA A 88 0.70 -5.25 -8.19
C ALA A 88 0.26 -6.53 -8.93
N TRP A 89 -0.68 -6.41 -9.87
CA TRP A 89 -1.11 -7.53 -10.72
C TRP A 89 0.05 -8.10 -11.53
N LEU A 90 0.82 -7.23 -12.22
CA LEU A 90 2.01 -7.67 -12.95
C LEU A 90 3.02 -8.35 -12.02
N ALA A 91 3.26 -7.80 -10.84
CA ALA A 91 4.19 -8.38 -9.87
C ALA A 91 3.78 -9.78 -9.39
N VAL A 92 2.48 -10.06 -9.29
CA VAL A 92 1.96 -11.40 -8.93
C VAL A 92 2.09 -12.39 -10.08
N VAL A 93 1.99 -11.94 -11.33
CA VAL A 93 2.02 -12.82 -12.53
C VAL A 93 3.44 -13.14 -13.00
N VAL A 94 4.43 -12.27 -12.73
CA VAL A 94 5.84 -12.56 -13.05
C VAL A 94 6.42 -13.66 -12.16
N ALA A 95 7.63 -14.14 -12.51
CA ALA A 95 8.34 -15.15 -11.74
C ALA A 95 8.49 -14.74 -10.26
N GLN A 96 8.22 -15.70 -9.37
CA GLN A 96 8.16 -15.53 -7.91
C GLN A 96 9.40 -14.85 -7.31
N GLN A 97 10.58 -15.08 -7.89
CA GLN A 97 11.85 -14.46 -7.50
C GLN A 97 11.85 -12.93 -7.58
N TYR A 98 11.02 -12.34 -8.46
CA TYR A 98 10.95 -10.89 -8.67
C TYR A 98 9.72 -10.25 -8.04
N SER A 99 8.69 -11.02 -7.71
CA SER A 99 7.40 -10.49 -7.24
C SER A 99 7.54 -9.62 -5.99
N LEU A 100 8.24 -10.11 -4.96
CA LEU A 100 8.38 -9.38 -3.69
C LEU A 100 9.18 -8.09 -3.83
N ILE A 101 10.27 -8.08 -4.61
CA ILE A 101 11.08 -6.88 -4.79
C ILE A 101 10.35 -5.82 -5.62
N ILE A 102 9.60 -6.23 -6.66
CA ILE A 102 8.77 -5.30 -7.45
C ILE A 102 7.70 -4.67 -6.55
N ILE A 103 7.03 -5.46 -5.72
CA ILE A 103 6.03 -4.96 -4.78
C ILE A 103 6.66 -4.03 -3.73
N ALA A 104 7.84 -4.36 -3.20
CA ALA A 104 8.54 -3.49 -2.25
C ALA A 104 8.86 -2.11 -2.86
N ILE A 105 9.41 -2.10 -4.07
CA ILE A 105 9.69 -0.86 -4.83
C ILE A 105 8.39 -0.10 -5.06
N CYS A 106 7.35 -0.78 -5.50
CA CYS A 106 6.02 -0.22 -5.70
C CYS A 106 5.52 0.50 -4.42
N PHE A 107 5.52 -0.17 -3.27
CA PHE A 107 5.12 0.41 -1.98
C PHE A 107 5.85 1.72 -1.67
N VAL A 108 7.17 1.73 -1.82
CA VAL A 108 8.02 2.89 -1.50
C VAL A 108 7.81 4.02 -2.51
N SER A 109 7.78 3.71 -3.81
CA SER A 109 7.53 4.70 -4.86
C SER A 109 6.16 5.35 -4.71
N PHE A 110 5.10 4.57 -4.47
CA PHE A 110 3.77 5.11 -4.26
C PHE A 110 3.69 5.96 -2.99
N TRP A 111 4.30 5.53 -1.90
CA TRP A 111 4.38 6.33 -0.68
C TRP A 111 5.10 7.67 -0.89
N TYR A 112 6.21 7.67 -1.65
CA TYR A 112 6.96 8.89 -1.96
C TYR A 112 6.16 9.85 -2.86
N LEU A 113 5.53 9.33 -3.92
CA LEU A 113 4.69 10.11 -4.81
C LEU A 113 3.45 10.67 -4.10
N GLU A 114 2.86 9.89 -3.20
CA GLU A 114 1.73 10.31 -2.37
C GLU A 114 2.10 11.54 -1.52
N LYS A 115 3.25 11.49 -0.84
CA LYS A 115 3.73 12.62 -0.04
C LYS A 115 4.09 13.86 -0.85
N THR A 116 4.62 13.69 -2.04
CA THR A 116 5.13 14.82 -2.83
C THR A 116 4.00 15.50 -3.62
N ILE A 117 3.13 14.71 -4.25
CA ILE A 117 2.10 15.21 -5.17
C ILE A 117 0.77 15.45 -4.44
N PHE A 118 0.43 14.59 -3.47
CA PHE A 118 -0.90 14.55 -2.85
C PHE A 118 -0.92 14.93 -1.36
N SER A 119 0.15 15.53 -0.84
CA SER A 119 0.24 15.98 0.56
C SER A 119 -0.94 16.84 1.03
N LYS A 120 -1.51 17.66 0.14
CA LYS A 120 -2.64 18.54 0.46
C LYS A 120 -3.99 17.83 0.50
N ALA A 121 -4.13 16.66 -0.14
CA ALA A 121 -5.37 15.90 -0.17
C ALA A 121 -5.51 14.93 1.01
N LEU A 122 -4.44 14.75 1.80
CA LEU A 122 -4.40 13.78 2.88
C LEU A 122 -4.34 14.47 4.24
N GLU A 123 -5.06 13.91 5.20
CA GLU A 123 -4.98 14.36 6.57
C GLU A 123 -3.63 13.94 7.21
N ASN A 124 -3.13 14.78 8.11
CA ASN A 124 -1.84 14.55 8.77
C ASN A 124 -1.78 13.21 9.50
N TRP A 125 -2.86 12.79 10.17
CA TRP A 125 -2.90 11.51 10.88
C TRP A 125 -2.77 10.32 9.93
N TYR A 126 -3.39 10.40 8.74
CA TYR A 126 -3.33 9.34 7.74
C TYR A 126 -1.91 9.25 7.17
N THR A 127 -1.28 10.38 6.89
CA THR A 127 0.09 10.43 6.39
C THR A 127 1.08 9.82 7.40
N THR A 128 0.93 10.11 8.70
CA THR A 128 1.75 9.51 9.75
C THR A 128 1.53 8.00 9.86
N LEU A 129 0.27 7.56 9.86
CA LEU A 129 -0.08 6.14 9.87
C LEU A 129 0.54 5.43 8.67
N ARG A 130 0.37 5.99 7.47
CA ARG A 130 0.92 5.46 6.22
C ARG A 130 2.43 5.30 6.27
N ASN A 131 3.17 6.22 6.90
CA ASN A 131 4.62 6.09 7.09
C ASN A 131 4.98 4.82 7.87
N HIS A 132 4.32 4.61 9.01
CA HIS A 132 4.57 3.43 9.84
C HIS A 132 4.20 2.15 9.10
N LEU A 133 3.02 2.13 8.45
CA LEU A 133 2.56 0.95 7.74
C LEU A 133 3.46 0.60 6.55
N THR A 134 3.86 1.58 5.74
CA THR A 134 4.78 1.33 4.61
C THR A 134 6.14 0.86 5.08
N LEU A 135 6.72 1.49 6.12
CA LEU A 135 8.01 1.08 6.65
C LEU A 135 7.99 -0.37 7.13
N VAL A 136 6.99 -0.73 7.94
CA VAL A 136 6.88 -2.09 8.48
C VAL A 136 6.55 -3.09 7.38
N ALA A 137 5.60 -2.79 6.48
CA ALA A 137 5.26 -3.69 5.37
C ALA A 137 6.46 -3.93 4.46
N THR A 138 7.18 -2.89 4.02
CA THR A 138 8.37 -3.02 3.18
C THR A 138 9.47 -3.81 3.88
N LEU A 139 9.70 -3.57 5.18
CA LEU A 139 10.66 -4.36 5.97
C LEU A 139 10.33 -5.85 5.94
N PHE A 140 9.07 -6.23 6.22
CA PHE A 140 8.67 -7.65 6.21
C PHE A 140 8.62 -8.25 4.81
N ILE A 141 8.33 -7.48 3.77
CA ILE A 141 8.49 -7.94 2.38
C ILE A 141 9.96 -8.27 2.09
N VAL A 142 10.90 -7.41 2.50
CA VAL A 142 12.34 -7.64 2.31
C VAL A 142 12.83 -8.84 3.10
N ILE A 143 12.39 -9.02 4.36
CA ILE A 143 12.69 -10.21 5.16
C ILE A 143 12.17 -11.47 4.47
N GLY A 144 10.95 -11.44 3.94
CA GLY A 144 10.38 -12.57 3.21
C GLY A 144 11.17 -12.88 1.93
N TRP A 145 11.58 -11.85 1.18
CA TRP A 145 12.40 -12.01 -0.01
C TRP A 145 13.79 -12.60 0.30
N LEU A 146 14.42 -12.21 1.41
CA LEU A 146 15.68 -12.82 1.84
C LEU A 146 15.54 -14.32 2.14
N GLY A 147 14.37 -14.75 2.61
CA GLY A 147 14.08 -16.16 2.87
C GLY A 147 13.82 -16.98 1.60
N THR A 148 13.73 -16.36 0.42
CA THR A 148 13.58 -17.06 -0.88
C THR A 148 14.90 -17.32 -1.60
N GLN A 149 16.01 -16.85 -1.05
CA GLN A 149 17.36 -17.00 -1.61
C GLN A 149 18.04 -18.25 -1.04
#